data_AF-A0A060CDP8-F1
#
_entry.id   AF-A0A060CDP8-F1
#
_cell.length_a   1.000
_cell.length_b   1.000
_cell.length_c   1.000
_cell.angle_alpha   90.00
_cell.angle_beta   90.00
_cell.angle_gamma   90.00
#
_symmetry.space_group_name_H-M   'P 1'
#
loop_
_entity.id
_entity.type
_entity.pdbx_description
1 polymer ?
#
loop_
_entity_poly.entity_id
_entity_poly.type
_entity_poly.pdbx_seq_one_letter_code
_entity_poly.pdbx_strand_id
1 'polypeptide(L)' 'MDAIWISPFFTSPMKDFGYDVSDYRGIDPIFGRMEDFDWLVERAHELGLKVMIDLVMSH' A
#
# COMPACT_ATOMS: atom_id res chain seq x y z
N MET A 1 19.05 3.95 5.25
CA MET A 1 17.72 3.91 4.60
C MET A 1 16.81 4.70 5.52
N ASP A 2 16.14 5.73 5.00
CA ASP A 2 15.34 6.66 5.83
C ASP A 2 13.83 6.57 5.54
N ALA A 3 13.47 5.82 4.51
CA ALA A 3 12.09 5.61 4.08
C ALA A 3 11.94 4.30 3.30
N ILE A 4 10.70 3.83 3.22
CA ILE A 4 10.24 2.79 2.29
C ILE A 4 9.20 3.38 1.34
N TRP A 5 9.19 2.90 0.11
CA TRP A 5 8.15 3.20 -0.88
C TRP A 5 7.47 1.89 -1.27
N ILE A 6 6.15 1.87 -1.14
CA ILE A 6 5.32 0.70 -1.38
C ILE A 6 4.53 0.95 -2.67
N SER A 7 4.74 0.08 -3.66
CA SER A 7 3.91 0.00 -4.88
C SER A 7 2.44 -0.28 -4.53
N PRO A 8 1.47 -0.10 -5.44
CA PRO A 8 0.06 -0.21 -5.13
C PRO A 8 -0.32 -1.55 -4.47
N PHE A 9 -1.09 -1.45 -3.39
CA PHE A 9 -1.63 -2.59 -2.63
C PHE A 9 -3.14 -2.46 -2.38
N PHE A 10 -3.77 -1.49 -3.03
CA PHE A 10 -5.22 -1.30 -3.01
C PHE A 10 -5.93 -2.43 -3.76
N THR A 11 -7.22 -2.64 -3.48
CA THR A 11 -8.02 -3.63 -4.20
C THR A 11 -7.96 -3.39 -5.70
N SER A 12 -7.63 -4.44 -6.47
CA SER A 12 -7.41 -4.35 -7.91
C SER A 12 -7.84 -5.64 -8.62
N PRO A 13 -8.34 -5.57 -9.87
CA PRO A 13 -8.48 -6.73 -10.75
C PRO A 13 -7.12 -7.33 -11.18
N MET A 14 -6.01 -6.66 -10.86
CA MET A 14 -4.63 -7.07 -11.14
C MET A 14 -4.31 -7.19 -12.64
N LYS A 15 -4.98 -6.43 -13.51
CA LYS A 15 -4.67 -6.40 -14.96
C LYS A 15 -3.45 -5.54 -15.27
N ASP A 16 -3.13 -4.59 -14.39
CA ASP A 16 -1.92 -3.76 -14.43
C ASP A 16 -1.16 -3.85 -13.10
N PHE A 17 -1.08 -5.07 -12.54
CA PHE A 17 -0.32 -5.40 -11.34
C PHE A 17 -0.58 -4.48 -10.13
N GLY A 18 -1.83 -4.03 -9.96
CA GLY A 18 -2.24 -3.17 -8.84
C GLY A 18 -2.38 -1.70 -9.21
N TYR A 19 -1.90 -1.27 -10.38
CA TYR A 19 -2.11 0.11 -10.87
C TYR A 19 -3.52 0.31 -11.44
N ASP A 20 -4.25 -0.75 -11.76
CA ASP A 20 -5.68 -0.71 -12.08
C ASP A 20 -6.55 -0.81 -10.81
N VAL A 21 -6.57 0.26 -10.01
CA VAL A 21 -7.26 0.29 -8.71
C VAL A 21 -8.79 0.28 -8.88
N SER A 22 -9.48 -0.61 -8.15
CA SER A 22 -10.96 -0.68 -8.11
C SER A 22 -11.58 -0.14 -6.82
N ASP A 23 -10.83 -0.15 -5.71
CA ASP A 23 -11.20 0.51 -4.45
C ASP A 23 -9.96 1.12 -3.76
N TYR A 24 -9.90 2.45 -3.72
CA TYR A 24 -8.81 3.23 -3.12
C TYR A 24 -8.81 3.20 -1.58
N ARG A 25 -9.81 2.61 -0.94
CA ARG A 25 -9.95 2.55 0.53
C ARG A 25 -9.75 1.14 1.08
N GLY A 26 -9.75 0.13 0.21
CA GLY A 26 -9.52 -1.27 0.54
C GLY A 26 -8.07 -1.68 0.31
N ILE A 27 -7.63 -2.70 1.04
CA ILE A 27 -6.39 -3.45 0.77
C ILE A 27 -6.77 -4.65 -0.09
N ASP A 28 -5.99 -4.97 -1.11
CA ASP A 28 -6.23 -6.21 -1.86
C ASP A 28 -5.98 -7.42 -0.94
N PRO A 29 -6.92 -8.39 -0.84
CA PRO A 29 -6.76 -9.55 0.04
C PRO A 29 -5.49 -10.38 -0.19
N ILE A 30 -4.86 -10.27 -1.37
CA ILE A 30 -3.56 -10.93 -1.62
C ILE A 30 -2.41 -10.32 -0.79
N PHE A 31 -2.54 -9.06 -0.37
CA PHE A 31 -1.54 -8.33 0.41
C PHE A 31 -1.85 -8.28 1.91
N GLY A 32 -3.11 -8.48 2.31
CA GLY A 32 -3.52 -8.54 3.70
C GLY A 32 -4.80 -7.77 3.99
N ARG A 33 -4.90 -7.22 5.19
CA ARG A 33 -6.01 -6.39 5.67
C ARG A 33 -5.53 -5.01 6.07
N MET A 34 -6.47 -4.11 6.35
CA MET A 34 -6.14 -2.74 6.79
C MET A 34 -5.30 -2.75 8.07
N GLU A 35 -5.60 -3.65 9.00
CA GLU A 35 -4.87 -3.77 10.27
C GLU A 35 -3.40 -4.20 10.05
N ASP A 36 -3.12 -4.97 8.99
CA ASP A 36 -1.74 -5.35 8.65
C ASP A 36 -0.94 -4.15 8.13
N PHE A 37 -1.59 -3.25 7.38
CA PHE A 37 -0.97 -2.01 6.93
C PHE A 37 -0.73 -1.04 8.11
N ASP A 38 -1.67 -0.94 9.04
CA ASP A 38 -1.50 -0.16 10.27
C ASP A 38 -0.28 -0.66 11.07
N TRP A 39 -0.15 -1.98 11.24
CA TRP A 39 1.01 -2.59 11.91
C TRP A 39 2.33 -2.30 11.18
N LEU A 40 2.33 -2.37 9.84
CA LEU A 40 3.50 -2.06 9.02
C LEU A 40 3.95 -0.62 9.25
N VAL A 41 3.01 0.34 9.23
CA VAL A 41 3.30 1.76 9.43
C VAL A 41 3.84 2.02 10.83
N GLU A 42 3.20 1.45 11.87
CA GLU A 42 3.67 1.56 13.25
C GLU A 42 5.10 1.05 13.38
N ARG A 43 5.36 -0.16 12.88
CA ARG A 43 6.68 -0.79 12.95
C ARG A 43 7.74 0.00 12.17
N ALA A 44 7.40 0.55 11.01
CA ALA A 44 8.31 1.38 10.23
C ALA A 44 8.70 2.65 11.00
N HIS A 45 7.73 3.31 11.63
CA HIS A 45 7.99 4.51 12.42
C HIS A 45 8.82 4.24 13.68
N GLU A 46 8.62 3.10 14.38
CA GLU A 46 9.49 2.68 15.48
C GLU A 46 10.96 2.52 15.06
N LEU A 47 11.19 2.14 13.80
CA LEU A 47 12.51 1.98 13.20
C LEU A 47 13.07 3.31 12.64
N GLY A 48 12.34 4.43 12.79
CA GLY A 48 12.72 5.74 12.27
C GLY A 48 12.56 5.87 10.75
N LEU A 49 11.82 4.97 10.10
CA LEU A 49 11.58 4.98 8.66
C LEU A 49 10.29 5.74 8.33
N LYS A 50 10.32 6.55 7.26
CA LYS A 50 9.09 7.11 6.67
C LYS A 50 8.44 6.09 5.73
N VAL A 51 7.12 6.15 5.60
CA VAL A 51 6.36 5.32 4.66
C VAL A 51 5.77 6.20 3.56
N MET A 52 6.03 5.84 2.31
CA MET A 52 5.43 6.43 1.11
C MET A 52 4.70 5.36 0.31
N ILE A 53 3.61 5.77 -0.35
CA ILE A 53 2.77 4.89 -1.18
C ILE A 53 2.52 5.52 -2.54
N ASP A 54 2.28 4.70 -3.56
CA ASP A 54 1.79 5.17 -4.85
C ASP A 54 0.32 5.60 -4.77
N LEU A 55 0.03 6.82 -5.22
CA LEU A 55 -1.33 7.32 -5.43
C LEU A 55 -1.62 7.35 -6.93
N VAL A 56 -2.37 6.36 -7.42
CA VAL A 56 -2.69 6.23 -8.84
C VAL A 56 -3.94 7.06 -9.17
N MET A 57 -3.76 8.24 -9.79
CA MET A 57 -4.88 9.15 -10.09
C MET A 57 -5.31 9.16 -11.55
N SER A 58 -4.50 8.62 -12.45
CA SER A 58 -4.74 8.60 -13.89
C SER A 58 -5.02 7.18 -14.37
N HIS A 59 -5.83 7.02 -15.42
CA HIS A 59 -6.13 5.76 -16.10
C HIS A 59 -6.55 6.04 -17.55
#